data_AF-A0A8H5HR03-F1
#
_entry.id   AF-A0A8H5HR03-F1
#
_cell.length_a   1.000
_cell.length_b   1.000
_cell.length_c   1.000
_cell.angle_alpha   90.00
_cell.angle_beta   90.00
_cell.angle_gamma   90.00
#
_symmetry.space_group_name_H-M   'P 1'
#
loop_
_entity.id
_entity.type
_entity.pdbx_description
1 polymer ?
#
loop_
_entity_poly.entity_id
_entity_poly.type
_entity_poly.pdbx_seq_one_letter_code
_entity_poly.pdbx_strand_id
1 'polypeptide(L)'
;MGKQLLSVLAIGFAQGLFALDAADGSTEGPSVVVHLLVQALLQSPDYGKYSGSPPGLMLYYLWNTVTAIVLLNVLISLFSSAYSDVIEDAEAQYLAFFASKTVGMIRAPDTFVYPAPFNLIEIFLVAPFEFFPKFRLSMKTYAKLNRYVMVTIFLIPLSLIAFYEATFDRHRHTWMNNWLRGDDEGAADYPETRDPDVNGFESTGMKISRVPFEDLIKVFPNTQQSSEATIIKEIQDVKEQLARLLKKLDG
;
A
#
# COMPACT_ATOMS: atom_id res chain seq x y z
N MET A 1 24.30 -11.69 14.37
CA MET A 1 24.94 -12.39 15.51
C MET A 1 24.02 -13.42 16.19
N GLY A 2 22.70 -13.18 16.33
CA GLY A 2 21.77 -14.11 17.02
C GLY A 2 21.55 -15.49 16.38
N LYS A 3 21.65 -15.62 15.04
CA LYS A 3 21.40 -16.89 14.33
C LYS A 3 22.40 -18.00 14.68
N GLN A 4 23.66 -17.65 14.93
CA GLN A 4 24.71 -18.61 15.30
C GLN A 4 24.59 -19.03 16.78
N LEU A 5 24.08 -18.13 17.63
CA LEU A 5 23.96 -18.37 19.06
C LEU A 5 22.92 -19.46 19.38
N LEU A 6 21.76 -19.43 18.70
CA LEU A 6 20.71 -20.42 18.90
C LEU A 6 21.16 -21.83 18.50
N SER A 7 21.83 -21.96 17.36
CA SER A 7 22.32 -23.27 16.88
C SER A 7 23.40 -23.83 17.80
N VAL A 8 24.33 -23.01 18.28
CA VAL A 8 25.39 -23.44 19.22
C VAL A 8 24.78 -23.83 20.57
N LEU A 9 23.82 -23.06 21.08
CA LEU A 9 23.10 -23.37 22.31
C LEU A 9 22.33 -24.69 22.17
N ALA A 10 21.61 -24.89 21.06
CA ALA A 10 20.86 -26.11 20.79
C ALA A 10 21.76 -27.36 20.78
N ILE A 11 22.93 -27.26 20.13
CA ILE A 11 23.90 -28.37 20.09
C ILE A 11 24.47 -28.66 21.48
N GLY A 12 24.83 -27.64 22.27
CA GLY A 12 25.39 -27.83 23.61
C GLY A 12 24.42 -28.50 24.59
N PHE A 13 23.15 -28.09 24.60
CA PHE A 13 22.13 -28.73 25.44
C PHE A 13 21.72 -30.11 24.91
N ALA A 14 21.73 -30.32 23.59
CA ALA A 14 21.52 -31.65 23.02
C ALA A 14 22.60 -32.63 23.47
N GLN A 15 23.87 -32.21 23.47
CA GLN A 15 24.97 -33.02 23.98
C GLN A 15 24.83 -33.27 25.50
N GLY A 16 24.45 -32.26 26.28
CA GLY A 16 24.25 -32.39 27.72
C GLY A 16 23.13 -33.37 28.10
N LEU A 17 21.97 -33.28 27.44
CA LEU A 17 20.85 -34.20 27.69
C LEU A 17 21.11 -35.61 27.15
N PHE A 18 21.82 -35.74 26.03
CA PHE A 18 22.25 -37.05 25.52
C PHE A 18 23.24 -37.74 26.47
N ALA A 19 24.22 -37.00 27.00
CA ALA A 19 25.16 -37.52 27.98
C ALA A 19 24.48 -37.94 29.29
N LEU A 20 23.44 -37.22 29.70
CA LEU A 20 22.65 -37.57 30.87
C LEU A 20 21.78 -38.81 30.65
N ASP A 21 21.12 -38.93 29.49
CA ASP A 21 20.31 -40.11 29.12
C ASP A 21 21.19 -41.38 29.09
N ALA A 22 22.43 -41.24 28.60
CA ALA A 22 23.44 -42.31 28.61
C ALA A 22 23.94 -42.65 30.03
N ALA A 23 24.01 -41.68 30.94
CA ALA A 23 24.42 -41.88 32.33
C ALA A 23 23.32 -42.53 33.19
N ASP A 24 22.05 -42.22 32.92
CA ASP A 24 20.88 -42.81 33.59
C ASP A 24 20.57 -44.24 33.09
N GLY A 25 21.32 -44.75 32.11
CA GLY A 25 21.22 -46.13 31.61
C GLY A 25 20.05 -46.37 30.63
N SER A 26 19.42 -45.30 30.14
CA SER A 26 18.36 -45.36 29.13
C SER A 26 18.96 -45.70 27.76
N THR A 27 18.38 -46.70 27.08
CA THR A 27 18.81 -47.18 25.75
C THR A 27 17.96 -46.60 24.61
N GLU A 28 17.28 -45.48 24.86
CA GLU A 28 16.48 -44.82 23.83
C GLU A 28 17.36 -44.22 22.74
N GLY A 29 16.84 -44.21 21.51
CA GLY A 29 17.56 -43.63 20.38
C GLY A 29 17.76 -42.11 20.54
N PRO A 30 18.87 -41.54 20.02
CA PRO A 30 19.12 -40.09 20.04
C PRO A 30 17.97 -39.23 19.51
N SER A 31 17.12 -39.82 18.65
CA SER A 31 15.93 -39.18 18.09
C SER A 31 14.92 -38.72 19.13
N VAL A 32 14.79 -39.42 20.27
CA VAL A 32 13.82 -39.07 21.32
C VAL A 32 14.25 -37.78 22.03
N VAL A 33 15.55 -37.65 22.34
CA VAL A 33 16.11 -36.43 22.95
C VAL A 33 15.95 -35.23 22.02
N VAL A 34 16.23 -35.41 20.73
CA VAL A 34 16.02 -34.36 19.73
C VAL A 34 14.55 -33.97 19.61
N HIS A 35 13.63 -34.94 19.62
CA HIS A 35 12.19 -34.66 19.56
C HIS A 35 11.73 -33.80 20.75
N LEU A 36 12.15 -34.13 21.97
CA LEU A 36 11.83 -33.37 23.18
C LEU A 36 12.43 -31.96 23.15
N LEU A 37 13.67 -31.83 22.67
CA LEU A 37 14.31 -30.52 22.50
C LEU A 37 13.58 -29.64 21.49
N VAL A 38 13.09 -30.22 20.39
CA VAL A 38 12.29 -29.49 19.39
C VAL A 38 10.92 -29.11 19.95
N GLN A 39 10.25 -29.99 20.70
CA GLN A 39 8.99 -29.68 21.37
C GLN A 39 9.16 -28.53 22.37
N ALA A 40 10.22 -28.56 23.18
CA ALA A 40 10.60 -27.48 24.08
C ALA A 40 10.91 -26.18 23.33
N LEU A 41 11.63 -26.25 22.19
CA LEU A 41 11.89 -25.10 21.32
C LEU A 41 10.59 -24.46 20.81
N LEU A 42 9.60 -25.29 20.46
CA LEU A 42 8.26 -24.87 20.02
C LEU A 42 7.33 -24.45 21.18
N GLN A 43 7.86 -24.30 22.40
CA GLN A 43 7.09 -23.92 23.60
C GLN A 43 6.01 -24.93 24.01
N SER A 44 6.21 -26.21 23.68
CA SER A 44 5.36 -27.33 24.12
C SER A 44 6.19 -28.42 24.81
N PRO A 45 6.93 -28.13 25.89
CA PRO A 45 7.80 -29.10 26.53
C PRO A 45 7.04 -30.23 27.23
N ASP A 46 7.46 -31.48 26.97
CA ASP A 46 7.07 -32.65 27.75
C ASP A 46 8.12 -32.93 28.84
N TYR A 47 7.70 -32.95 30.10
CA TYR A 47 8.56 -33.20 31.27
C TYR A 47 8.57 -34.66 31.72
N GLY A 48 7.73 -35.51 31.12
CA GLY A 48 7.55 -36.91 31.54
C GLY A 48 8.85 -37.72 31.54
N LYS A 49 9.69 -37.54 30.51
CA LYS A 49 10.95 -38.31 30.34
C LYS A 49 11.94 -38.11 31.48
N TYR A 50 12.12 -36.87 31.95
CA TYR A 50 13.15 -36.55 32.95
C TYR A 50 12.64 -36.57 34.39
N SER A 51 11.35 -36.90 34.59
CA SER A 51 10.70 -36.86 35.91
C SER A 51 11.35 -37.74 36.98
N GLY A 52 11.99 -38.85 36.58
CA GLY A 52 12.67 -39.77 37.48
C GLY A 52 14.10 -39.38 37.90
N SER A 53 14.69 -38.36 37.25
CA SER A 53 16.08 -37.94 37.47
C SER A 53 16.13 -36.44 37.85
N PRO A 54 16.33 -36.09 39.14
CA PRO A 54 16.44 -34.70 39.58
C PRO A 54 17.42 -33.83 38.77
N PRO A 55 18.63 -34.29 38.41
CA PRO A 55 19.54 -33.48 37.58
C PRO A 55 19.03 -33.29 36.14
N GLY A 56 18.30 -34.26 35.58
CA GLY A 56 17.73 -34.15 34.23
C GLY A 56 16.57 -33.19 34.13
N LEU A 57 15.67 -33.23 35.11
CA LEU A 57 14.62 -32.22 35.24
C LEU A 57 15.20 -30.81 35.33
N MET A 58 16.23 -30.60 36.16
CA MET A 58 16.87 -29.30 36.31
C MET A 58 17.51 -28.81 35.01
N LEU A 59 18.25 -29.67 34.31
CA LEU A 59 18.87 -29.35 33.03
C LEU A 59 17.82 -29.01 31.95
N TYR A 60 16.70 -29.74 31.93
CA TYR A 60 15.61 -29.53 30.99
C TYR A 60 14.79 -28.26 31.30
N TYR A 61 14.62 -27.89 32.58
CA TYR A 61 14.05 -26.59 32.95
C TYR A 61 14.93 -25.43 32.49
N LEU A 62 16.25 -25.58 32.63
CA LEU A 62 17.22 -24.57 32.19
C LEU A 62 17.20 -24.42 30.67
N TRP A 63 17.16 -25.54 29.93
CA TRP A 63 16.96 -25.53 28.47
C TRP A 63 15.71 -24.74 28.07
N ASN A 64 14.56 -25.07 28.67
CA ASN A 64 13.28 -24.42 28.36
C ASN A 64 13.32 -22.92 28.65
N THR A 65 13.85 -22.53 29.81
CA THR A 65 13.92 -21.12 30.23
C THR A 65 14.84 -20.31 29.33
N VAL A 66 16.06 -20.81 29.08
CA VAL A 66 17.02 -20.13 28.22
C VAL A 66 16.50 -20.03 26.79
N THR A 67 15.92 -21.10 26.28
CA THR A 67 15.38 -21.14 24.91
C THR A 67 14.20 -20.19 24.75
N ALA A 68 13.25 -20.14 25.69
CA ALA A 68 12.13 -19.21 25.65
C ALA A 68 12.60 -17.74 25.65
N ILE A 69 13.52 -17.38 26.55
CA ILE A 69 14.04 -16.01 26.68
C ILE A 69 14.87 -15.61 25.45
N VAL A 70 15.75 -16.49 24.98
CA VAL A 70 16.61 -16.21 23.82
C VAL A 70 15.78 -16.13 22.55
N LEU A 71 14.86 -17.08 22.32
CA LEU A 71 13.99 -17.05 21.14
C LEU A 71 13.18 -15.77 21.10
N LEU A 72 12.50 -15.40 22.18
CA LEU A 72 11.64 -14.22 22.18
C LEU A 72 12.44 -12.96 21.86
N ASN A 73 13.57 -12.75 22.54
CA ASN A 73 14.40 -11.55 22.35
C ASN A 73 15.04 -11.50 20.95
N VAL A 74 15.57 -12.63 20.46
CA VAL A 74 16.18 -12.69 19.12
C VAL A 74 15.11 -12.53 18.04
N LEU A 75 13.93 -13.11 18.21
CA LEU A 75 12.85 -13.04 17.22
C LEU A 75 12.31 -11.62 17.10
N ILE A 76 12.06 -10.94 18.22
CA ILE A 76 11.63 -9.54 18.24
C ILE A 76 12.70 -8.66 17.58
N SER A 77 13.97 -8.84 17.93
CA SER A 77 15.08 -8.07 17.34
C SER A 77 15.20 -8.30 15.84
N LEU A 78 15.13 -9.55 15.37
CA LEU A 78 15.23 -9.89 13.95
C LEU A 78 14.04 -9.36 13.17
N PHE A 79 12.81 -9.50 13.67
CA PHE A 79 11.63 -8.97 12.99
C PHE A 79 11.61 -7.45 12.99
N SER A 80 12.02 -6.78 14.06
CA SER A 80 12.10 -5.32 14.10
C SER A 80 13.12 -4.80 13.08
N SER A 81 14.29 -5.42 12.99
CA SER A 81 15.31 -5.05 12.00
C SER A 81 14.82 -5.32 10.58
N ALA A 82 14.34 -6.53 10.31
CA ALA A 82 13.86 -6.89 8.97
C ALA A 82 12.64 -6.04 8.55
N TYR A 83 11.78 -5.66 9.49
CA TYR A 83 10.68 -4.75 9.23
C TYR A 83 11.21 -3.37 8.82
N SER A 84 12.15 -2.80 9.58
CA SER A 84 12.76 -1.51 9.23
C SER A 84 13.39 -1.53 7.84
N ASP A 85 14.17 -2.58 7.54
CA ASP A 85 14.85 -2.75 6.26
C ASP A 85 13.86 -2.90 5.09
N VAL A 86 12.72 -3.55 5.30
CA VAL A 86 11.72 -3.78 4.25
C VAL A 86 10.84 -2.55 4.04
N ILE A 87 10.48 -1.84 5.11
CA ILE A 87 9.57 -0.69 5.02
C ILE A 87 10.21 0.51 4.32
N GLU A 88 11.52 0.71 4.47
CA GLU A 88 12.23 1.80 3.80
C GLU A 88 12.02 1.79 2.26
N ASP A 89 12.03 0.60 1.65
CA ASP A 89 11.83 0.43 0.21
C ASP A 89 10.42 -0.01 -0.19
N ALA A 90 9.54 -0.32 0.77
CA ALA A 90 8.24 -0.94 0.50
C ALA A 90 7.37 -0.09 -0.41
N GLU A 91 7.39 1.23 -0.24
CA GLU A 91 6.59 2.15 -1.05
C GLU A 91 7.05 2.18 -2.51
N ALA A 92 8.36 2.35 -2.75
CA ALA A 92 8.91 2.35 -4.10
C ALA A 92 8.68 1.01 -4.81
N GLN A 93 8.84 -0.11 -4.09
CA GLN A 93 8.55 -1.45 -4.61
C GLN A 93 7.06 -1.61 -4.94
N TYR A 94 6.16 -1.12 -4.08
CA TYR A 94 4.73 -1.15 -4.33
C TYR A 94 4.35 -0.32 -5.56
N LEU A 95 4.89 0.89 -5.69
CA LEU A 95 4.68 1.77 -6.85
C LEU A 95 5.19 1.12 -8.15
N ALA A 96 6.38 0.53 -8.13
CA ALA A 96 6.95 -0.18 -9.28
C ALA A 96 6.10 -1.40 -9.67
N PHE A 97 5.65 -2.18 -8.67
CA PHE A 97 4.74 -3.30 -8.88
C PHE A 97 3.40 -2.83 -9.47
N PHE A 98 2.83 -1.76 -8.92
CA PHE A 98 1.57 -1.19 -9.38
C PHE A 98 1.68 -0.63 -10.81
N ALA A 99 2.75 0.09 -11.11
CA ALA A 99 3.03 0.58 -12.46
C ALA A 99 3.21 -0.57 -13.46
N SER A 100 3.97 -1.61 -13.09
CA SER A 100 4.14 -2.81 -13.91
C SER A 100 2.81 -3.51 -14.18
N LYS A 101 1.96 -3.66 -13.16
CA LYS A 101 0.60 -4.20 -13.31
C LYS A 101 -0.26 -3.34 -14.23
N THR A 102 -0.19 -2.02 -14.06
CA THR A 102 -0.94 -1.06 -14.89
C THR A 102 -0.52 -1.16 -16.35
N VAL A 103 0.79 -1.15 -16.65
CA VAL A 103 1.32 -1.33 -18.00
C VAL A 103 0.93 -2.69 -18.57
N GLY A 104 0.97 -3.75 -17.77
CA GLY A 104 0.51 -5.08 -18.18
C GLY A 104 -1.00 -5.17 -18.45
N MET A 105 -1.80 -4.24 -17.92
CA MET A 105 -3.22 -4.11 -18.22
C MET A 105 -3.49 -3.24 -19.46
N ILE A 106 -2.52 -2.46 -19.94
CA ILE A 106 -2.63 -1.75 -21.21
C ILE A 106 -2.58 -2.78 -22.34
N ARG A 107 -3.73 -3.00 -22.98
CA ARG A 107 -3.86 -3.90 -24.13
C ARG A 107 -3.90 -3.12 -25.44
N ALA A 108 -3.53 -3.80 -26.53
CA ALA A 108 -3.57 -3.22 -27.87
C ALA A 108 -4.99 -2.75 -28.23
N PRO A 109 -5.13 -1.56 -28.85
CA PRO A 109 -6.42 -0.91 -29.11
C PRO A 109 -7.34 -1.70 -30.06
N ASP A 110 -6.81 -2.69 -30.77
CA ASP A 110 -7.50 -3.43 -31.83
C ASP A 110 -8.22 -4.71 -31.35
N THR A 111 -8.24 -4.96 -30.04
CA THR A 111 -8.90 -6.15 -29.46
C THR A 111 -10.11 -5.74 -28.63
N PHE A 112 -11.30 -6.19 -29.03
CA PHE A 112 -12.53 -5.96 -28.27
C PHE A 112 -12.58 -6.88 -27.06
N VAL A 113 -11.99 -6.46 -25.93
CA VAL A 113 -11.90 -7.30 -24.73
C VAL A 113 -13.09 -7.05 -23.82
N TYR A 114 -13.86 -8.10 -23.56
CA TYR A 114 -14.87 -8.08 -22.50
C TYR A 114 -14.21 -8.43 -21.16
N PRO A 115 -14.28 -7.57 -20.12
CA PRO A 115 -13.86 -7.94 -18.78
C PRO A 115 -14.70 -9.11 -18.25
N ALA A 116 -14.07 -10.03 -17.50
CA ALA A 116 -14.80 -11.10 -16.82
C ALA A 116 -15.80 -10.50 -15.81
N PRO A 117 -17.03 -11.04 -15.68
CA PRO A 117 -17.59 -12.24 -16.33
C PRO A 117 -18.24 -12.00 -17.71
N PHE A 118 -18.23 -10.76 -18.22
CA PHE A 118 -18.89 -10.39 -19.47
C PHE A 118 -18.23 -11.01 -20.72
N ASN A 119 -17.02 -11.57 -20.60
CA ASN A 119 -16.38 -12.38 -21.65
C ASN A 119 -17.21 -13.60 -22.07
N LEU A 120 -18.04 -14.14 -21.18
CA LEU A 120 -18.96 -15.23 -21.54
C LEU A 120 -20.02 -14.75 -22.53
N ILE A 121 -20.45 -13.49 -22.42
CA ILE A 121 -21.45 -12.91 -23.32
C ILE A 121 -20.89 -12.78 -24.73
N GLU A 122 -19.61 -12.45 -24.89
CA GLU A 122 -18.92 -12.48 -26.17
C GLU A 122 -18.97 -13.87 -26.81
N ILE A 123 -18.67 -14.92 -26.02
CA ILE A 123 -18.68 -16.31 -26.48
C ILE A 123 -20.07 -16.76 -26.95
N PHE A 124 -21.15 -16.32 -26.28
CA PHE A 124 -22.51 -16.73 -26.62
C PHE A 124 -23.21 -15.86 -27.67
N LEU A 125 -22.94 -14.54 -27.71
CA LEU A 125 -23.63 -13.59 -28.58
C LEU A 125 -22.79 -13.11 -29.77
N VAL A 126 -21.46 -13.14 -29.71
CA VAL A 126 -20.61 -12.54 -30.74
C VAL A 126 -19.82 -13.62 -31.51
N ALA A 127 -19.23 -14.59 -30.81
CA ALA A 127 -18.47 -15.70 -31.42
C ALA A 127 -19.25 -16.60 -32.42
N PRO A 128 -20.57 -16.85 -32.27
CA PRO A 128 -21.32 -17.63 -33.27
C PRO A 128 -21.32 -16.99 -34.67
N PHE A 129 -21.21 -15.67 -34.74
CA PHE A 129 -21.18 -14.92 -36.00
C PHE A 129 -19.79 -14.93 -36.68
N GLU A 130 -18.77 -15.44 -36.00
CA GLU A 130 -17.42 -15.63 -36.52
C GLU A 130 -17.22 -17.03 -37.13
N PHE A 131 -17.79 -18.06 -36.48
CA PHE A 131 -17.52 -19.46 -36.81
C PHE A 131 -18.52 -20.10 -37.80
N PHE A 132 -19.79 -19.67 -37.81
CA PHE A 132 -20.79 -20.30 -38.68
C PHE A 132 -20.68 -19.82 -40.15
N PRO A 133 -20.38 -20.71 -41.12
CA PRO A 133 -20.15 -20.34 -42.52
C PRO A 133 -21.37 -19.74 -43.24
N LYS A 134 -22.59 -19.90 -42.70
CA LYS A 134 -23.83 -19.30 -43.24
C LYS A 134 -24.09 -17.85 -42.77
N PHE A 135 -23.45 -17.39 -41.70
CA PHE A 135 -23.69 -16.09 -41.07
C PHE A 135 -22.41 -15.23 -40.98
N ARG A 136 -21.38 -15.57 -41.76
CA ARG A 136 -20.06 -14.94 -41.71
C ARG A 136 -20.17 -13.47 -42.12
N LEU A 137 -20.07 -12.57 -41.14
CA LEU A 137 -20.12 -11.13 -41.35
C LEU A 137 -18.77 -10.59 -41.83
N SER A 138 -18.79 -9.56 -42.69
CA SER A 138 -17.58 -8.81 -43.03
C SER A 138 -16.98 -8.19 -41.76
N MET A 139 -15.64 -8.13 -41.69
CA MET A 139 -14.88 -7.60 -40.53
C MET A 139 -15.41 -6.25 -40.02
N LYS A 140 -15.85 -5.37 -40.94
CA LYS A 140 -16.41 -4.05 -40.61
C LYS A 140 -17.78 -4.14 -39.92
N THR A 141 -18.62 -5.09 -40.31
CA THR A 141 -19.96 -5.28 -39.75
C THR A 141 -19.87 -6.00 -38.41
N TYR A 142 -18.96 -6.96 -38.28
CA TYR A 142 -18.65 -7.61 -37.01
C TYR A 142 -18.17 -6.60 -35.95
N ALA A 143 -17.23 -5.71 -36.30
CA ALA A 143 -16.76 -4.66 -35.41
C ALA A 143 -17.88 -3.68 -34.98
N LYS A 144 -18.81 -3.34 -35.89
CA LYS A 144 -19.98 -2.51 -35.56
C LYS A 144 -20.93 -3.22 -34.60
N LEU A 145 -21.23 -4.49 -34.83
CA LEU A 145 -22.09 -5.29 -33.96
C LEU A 145 -21.46 -5.43 -32.56
N ASN A 146 -20.18 -5.77 -32.50
CA ASN A 146 -19.45 -5.92 -31.24
C ASN A 146 -19.42 -4.61 -30.44
N ARG A 147 -19.16 -3.48 -31.11
CA ARG A 147 -19.22 -2.15 -30.48
C ARG A 147 -20.61 -1.82 -29.93
N TYR A 148 -21.67 -2.19 -30.65
CA TYR A 148 -23.04 -1.96 -30.19
C TYR A 148 -23.34 -2.81 -28.94
N VAL A 149 -23.03 -4.10 -28.98
CA VAL A 149 -23.22 -5.04 -27.85
C VAL A 149 -22.44 -4.57 -26.61
N MET A 150 -21.18 -4.17 -26.80
CA MET A 150 -20.33 -3.62 -25.74
C MET A 150 -20.93 -2.34 -25.13
N VAL A 151 -21.34 -1.36 -25.95
CA VAL A 151 -21.98 -0.13 -25.44
C VAL A 151 -23.24 -0.45 -24.66
N THR A 152 -24.12 -1.32 -25.16
CA THR A 152 -25.37 -1.67 -24.47
C THR A 152 -25.12 -2.35 -23.12
N ILE A 153 -24.18 -3.30 -23.06
CA ILE A 153 -23.86 -4.04 -21.82
C ILE A 153 -23.18 -3.13 -20.78
N PHE A 154 -22.25 -2.27 -21.22
CA PHE A 154 -21.47 -1.44 -20.29
C PHE A 154 -22.15 -0.11 -19.93
N LEU A 155 -23.15 0.35 -20.68
CA LEU A 155 -23.87 1.60 -20.39
C LEU A 155 -24.51 1.58 -19.00
N ILE A 156 -25.30 0.55 -18.69
CA ILE A 156 -26.02 0.44 -17.42
C ILE A 156 -25.08 0.43 -16.21
N PRO A 157 -24.09 -0.49 -16.10
CA PRO A 157 -23.21 -0.54 -14.95
C PRO A 157 -22.30 0.71 -14.85
N LEU A 158 -21.76 1.23 -15.96
CA LEU A 158 -20.92 2.43 -15.90
C LEU A 158 -21.72 3.67 -15.51
N SER A 159 -22.95 3.82 -15.99
CA SER A 159 -23.82 4.93 -15.56
C SER A 159 -24.19 4.85 -14.09
N LEU A 160 -24.42 3.65 -13.55
CA LEU A 160 -24.67 3.45 -12.12
C LEU A 160 -23.43 3.80 -11.28
N ILE A 161 -22.24 3.34 -11.69
CA ILE A 161 -20.98 3.66 -11.01
C ILE A 161 -20.72 5.16 -11.04
N ALA A 162 -20.82 5.79 -12.21
CA ALA A 162 -20.61 7.23 -12.36
C ALA A 162 -21.60 8.04 -11.51
N PHE A 163 -22.86 7.61 -11.44
CA PHE A 163 -23.87 8.27 -10.59
C PHE A 163 -23.57 8.09 -9.10
N TYR A 164 -23.15 6.89 -8.70
CA TYR A 164 -22.76 6.60 -7.32
C TYR A 164 -21.54 7.43 -6.90
N GLU A 165 -20.50 7.47 -7.72
CA GLU A 165 -19.28 8.23 -7.46
C GLU A 165 -19.56 9.74 -7.42
N ALA A 166 -20.37 10.25 -8.36
CA ALA A 166 -20.78 11.66 -8.37
C ALA A 166 -21.61 12.08 -7.15
N THR A 167 -22.37 11.15 -6.56
CA THR A 167 -23.27 11.45 -5.43
C THR A 167 -22.61 11.22 -4.07
N PHE A 168 -21.78 10.18 -3.94
CA PHE A 168 -21.23 9.74 -2.65
C PHE A 168 -19.74 10.03 -2.46
N ASP A 169 -18.96 10.24 -3.51
CA ASP A 169 -17.50 10.13 -3.42
C ASP A 169 -16.71 11.36 -3.89
N ARG A 170 -17.13 12.55 -3.43
CA ARG A 170 -16.32 13.77 -3.59
C ARG A 170 -15.03 13.76 -2.73
N HIS A 171 -14.88 12.80 -1.81
CA HIS A 171 -13.77 12.72 -0.84
C HIS A 171 -12.66 11.72 -1.21
N ARG A 172 -12.84 10.73 -2.10
CA ARG A 172 -11.75 9.83 -2.50
C ARG A 172 -10.62 10.49 -3.30
N HIS A 173 -10.92 11.57 -4.01
CA HIS A 173 -9.91 12.30 -4.79
C HIS A 173 -8.84 12.94 -3.91
N THR A 174 -9.16 13.27 -2.65
CA THR A 174 -8.19 13.82 -1.69
C THR A 174 -7.12 12.80 -1.31
N TRP A 175 -7.46 11.51 -1.14
CA TRP A 175 -6.49 10.50 -0.72
C TRP A 175 -5.46 10.19 -1.81
N MET A 176 -5.92 9.99 -3.06
CA MET A 176 -5.02 9.72 -4.19
C MET A 176 -4.11 10.92 -4.49
N ASN A 177 -4.66 12.14 -4.37
CA ASN A 177 -3.90 13.37 -4.57
C ASN A 177 -2.88 13.60 -3.45
N ASN A 178 -3.21 13.23 -2.21
CA ASN A 178 -2.28 13.29 -1.08
C ASN A 178 -1.20 12.19 -1.17
N TRP A 179 -1.50 11.01 -1.70
CA TRP A 179 -0.52 9.94 -1.86
C TRP A 179 0.43 10.15 -3.05
N LEU A 180 -0.04 10.76 -4.14
CA LEU A 180 0.80 11.11 -5.30
C LEU A 180 1.67 12.36 -5.07
N ARG A 181 1.33 13.15 -4.06
CA ARG A 181 2.16 14.23 -3.52
C ARG A 181 3.05 13.59 -2.45
N GLY A 182 4.22 13.08 -2.84
CA GLY A 182 5.13 12.40 -1.90
C GLY A 182 5.46 13.21 -0.64
N ASP A 183 6.08 12.55 0.35
CA ASP A 183 6.39 12.98 1.73
C ASP A 183 7.07 14.37 1.92
N ASP A 184 7.37 15.11 0.85
CA ASP A 184 7.83 16.50 0.89
C ASP A 184 6.67 17.49 1.16
N GLU A 185 5.74 17.11 2.05
CA GLU A 185 4.74 18.03 2.63
C GLU A 185 5.44 19.02 3.57
N GLY A 186 6.01 20.07 2.97
CA GLY A 186 6.71 21.14 3.67
C GLY A 186 7.71 21.87 2.78
N ALA A 187 8.21 21.20 1.73
CA ALA A 187 9.15 21.78 0.78
C ALA A 187 8.63 23.10 0.20
N ALA A 188 7.38 23.08 -0.29
CA ALA A 188 6.71 24.26 -0.85
C ALA A 188 6.43 25.38 0.17
N ASP A 189 6.48 25.08 1.47
CA ASP A 189 6.19 26.03 2.54
C ASP A 189 7.45 26.63 3.16
N TYR A 190 8.64 26.09 2.85
CA TYR A 190 9.90 26.69 3.31
C TYR A 190 10.15 28.06 2.67
N PRO A 191 10.68 29.03 3.43
CA PRO A 191 11.03 30.36 2.91
C PRO A 191 11.93 30.29 1.66
N GLU A 192 12.87 29.34 1.65
CA GLU A 192 13.83 29.13 0.55
C GLU A 192 13.18 28.65 -0.75
N THR A 193 11.99 28.02 -0.67
CA THR A 193 11.25 27.52 -1.84
C THR A 193 10.19 28.51 -2.31
N ARG A 194 9.62 29.31 -1.39
CA ARG A 194 8.66 30.37 -1.68
C ARG A 194 9.30 31.55 -2.42
N ASP A 195 10.49 31.97 -1.99
CA ASP A 195 11.26 33.04 -2.62
C ASP A 195 12.73 32.61 -2.79
N PRO A 196 13.05 31.79 -3.81
CA PRO A 196 14.38 31.23 -4.00
C PRO A 196 15.43 32.28 -4.41
N ASP A 197 16.61 32.21 -3.79
CA ASP A 197 17.78 33.00 -4.15
C ASP A 197 18.51 32.41 -5.37
N VAL A 198 19.00 33.27 -6.27
CA VAL A 198 19.76 32.83 -7.44
C VAL A 198 21.21 32.58 -7.05
N ASN A 199 21.57 31.33 -6.80
CA ASN A 199 22.96 30.96 -6.52
C ASN A 199 23.74 30.67 -7.82
N GLY A 200 24.67 31.56 -8.18
CA GLY A 200 25.58 31.40 -9.32
C GLY A 200 26.63 32.52 -9.38
N PHE A 201 27.84 32.22 -9.85
CA PHE A 201 28.93 33.21 -9.94
C PHE A 201 28.60 34.39 -10.88
N GLU A 202 27.63 34.22 -11.78
CA GLU A 202 27.16 35.23 -12.74
C GLU A 202 25.87 35.95 -12.33
N SER A 203 25.27 35.62 -11.18
CA SER A 203 23.91 36.08 -10.80
C SER A 203 23.86 37.24 -9.79
N THR A 204 24.99 37.88 -9.49
CA THR A 204 25.09 38.91 -8.45
C THR A 204 24.06 40.03 -8.64
N GLY A 205 23.01 40.04 -7.81
CA GLY A 205 21.95 41.05 -7.80
C GLY A 205 20.67 40.70 -8.57
N MET A 206 20.54 39.51 -9.15
CA MET A 206 19.32 39.10 -9.85
C MET A 206 18.35 38.35 -8.91
N LYS A 207 17.06 38.72 -8.96
CA LYS A 207 15.97 38.03 -8.26
C LYS A 207 15.05 37.36 -9.28
N ILE A 208 14.59 36.14 -8.98
CA ILE A 208 13.69 35.35 -9.86
C ILE A 208 12.33 36.03 -10.00
N SER A 209 11.76 36.49 -8.87
CA SER A 209 10.54 37.27 -8.84
C SER A 209 10.80 38.66 -8.25
N ARG A 210 10.12 39.67 -8.79
CA ARG A 210 10.10 41.04 -8.23
C ARG A 210 9.07 41.20 -7.11
N VAL A 211 8.10 40.28 -7.04
CA VAL A 211 6.98 40.31 -6.09
C VAL A 211 7.11 39.10 -5.17
N PRO A 212 7.10 39.29 -3.84
CA PRO A 212 7.13 38.19 -2.88
C PRO A 212 5.93 37.26 -3.05
N PHE A 213 6.14 35.98 -2.74
CA PHE A 213 5.07 34.97 -2.82
C PHE A 213 3.79 35.36 -2.05
N GLU A 214 3.93 35.99 -0.88
CA GLU A 214 2.80 36.43 -0.03
C GLU A 214 1.88 37.46 -0.70
N ASP A 215 2.41 38.26 -1.63
CA ASP A 215 1.62 39.25 -2.36
C ASP A 215 0.99 38.65 -3.62
N LEU A 216 1.62 37.64 -4.21
CA LEU A 216 1.08 36.90 -5.36
C LEU A 216 -0.17 36.11 -4.96
N ILE A 217 -0.16 35.43 -3.81
CA ILE A 217 -1.30 34.62 -3.34
C ILE A 217 -2.57 35.43 -3.10
N LYS A 218 -2.45 36.74 -2.80
CA LYS A 218 -3.61 37.62 -2.55
C LYS A 218 -4.44 37.90 -3.80
N VAL A 219 -3.83 37.74 -4.98
CA VAL A 219 -4.49 37.97 -6.28
C VAL A 219 -5.22 36.72 -6.77
N PHE A 220 -4.84 35.54 -6.29
CA PHE A 220 -5.46 34.30 -6.72
C PHE A 220 -6.80 34.04 -6.03
N PRO A 221 -7.82 33.55 -6.76
CA PRO A 221 -9.08 33.15 -6.17
C PRO A 221 -8.86 32.01 -5.17
N ASN A 222 -9.55 32.06 -4.03
CA ASN A 222 -9.44 31.02 -3.00
C ASN A 222 -10.03 29.70 -3.49
N THR A 223 -9.17 28.79 -3.95
CA THR A 223 -9.54 27.49 -4.53
C THR A 223 -10.04 26.47 -3.50
N GLN A 224 -9.97 26.77 -2.20
CA GLN A 224 -10.54 25.92 -1.15
C GLN A 224 -12.05 26.15 -0.95
N GLN A 225 -12.62 27.20 -1.54
CA GLN A 225 -14.06 27.46 -1.55
C GLN A 225 -14.65 27.03 -2.89
N SER A 226 -15.78 26.29 -2.87
CA SER A 226 -16.53 25.93 -4.08
C SER A 226 -16.86 27.20 -4.87
N SER A 227 -16.76 27.16 -6.20
CA SER A 227 -17.05 28.29 -7.10
C SER A 227 -18.37 29.00 -6.76
N GLU A 228 -19.38 28.22 -6.35
CA GLU A 228 -20.67 28.70 -5.88
C GLU A 228 -20.60 29.56 -4.60
N ALA A 229 -19.78 29.17 -3.61
CA ALA A 229 -19.59 29.92 -2.38
C ALA A 229 -18.86 31.24 -2.63
N THR A 230 -17.90 31.26 -3.56
CA THR A 230 -17.22 32.47 -4.02
C THR A 230 -18.19 33.43 -4.70
N ILE A 231 -19.04 32.93 -5.59
CA ILE A 231 -20.06 33.75 -6.28
C ILE A 231 -21.06 34.35 -5.28
N ILE A 232 -21.53 33.57 -4.31
CA ILE A 232 -22.47 34.07 -3.27
C ILE A 232 -21.84 35.20 -2.45
N LYS A 233 -20.56 35.06 -2.09
CA LYS A 233 -19.83 36.09 -1.35
C LYS A 233 -19.66 37.37 -2.17
N GLU A 234 -19.31 37.26 -3.45
CA GLU A 234 -19.21 38.44 -4.32
C GLU A 234 -20.57 39.13 -4.52
N ILE A 235 -21.67 38.38 -4.65
CA ILE A 235 -23.01 38.94 -4.71
C ILE A 235 -23.36 39.69 -3.42
N GLN A 236 -22.96 39.17 -2.25
CA GLN A 236 -23.15 39.85 -0.97
C GLN A 236 -22.34 41.15 -0.89
N ASP A 237 -21.07 41.14 -1.30
CA ASP A 237 -20.22 42.34 -1.33
C ASP A 237 -20.77 43.40 -2.28
N VAL A 238 -21.24 43.02 -3.47
CA VAL A 238 -21.89 43.94 -4.41
C VAL A 238 -23.17 44.53 -3.81
N LYS A 239 -23.98 43.71 -3.12
CA LYS A 239 -25.21 44.17 -2.46
C LYS A 239 -24.90 45.16 -1.34
N GLU A 240 -23.84 44.93 -0.57
CA GLU A 240 -23.38 45.88 0.45
C GLU A 240 -22.89 47.19 -0.15
N GLN A 241 -22.11 47.15 -1.22
CA GLN A 241 -21.63 48.34 -1.91
C GLN A 241 -22.81 49.16 -2.47
N LEU A 242 -23.81 48.48 -3.05
CA LEU A 242 -25.00 49.12 -3.59
C LEU A 242 -25.86 49.75 -2.47
N ALA A 243 -25.98 49.07 -1.32
CA ALA A 243 -26.65 49.63 -0.14
C ALA A 243 -25.92 50.86 0.43
N ARG A 244 -24.58 50.86 0.43
CA ARG A 244 -23.77 52.02 0.86
C ARG A 244 -23.90 53.19 -0.12
N LEU A 245 -24.01 52.93 -1.43
CA LEU A 245 -24.25 53.96 -2.44
C LEU A 245 -25.64 54.57 -2.33
N LEU A 246 -26.69 53.76 -2.17
CA LEU A 246 -28.05 54.24 -1.96
C LEU A 246 -28.15 55.12 -0.71
N LYS A 247 -27.52 54.69 0.40
CA LYS A 247 -27.49 55.47 1.64
C LYS A 247 -26.74 56.81 1.51
N LYS A 248 -25.81 56.93 0.56
CA LYS A 248 -25.12 58.19 0.24
C LYS A 248 -25.89 59.08 -0.75
N LEU A 249 -26.87 58.53 -1.46
CA LEU A 249 -27.77 59.28 -2.35
C LEU A 249 -28.97 59.87 -1.60
N ASP A 250 -29.40 59.23 -0.51
CA ASP A 250 -30.53 59.66 0.32
C ASP A 250 -30.15 60.68 1.42
N GLY A 251 -28.89 61.17 1.46
CA GLY A 251 -28.41 62.20 2.38
C GLY A 251 -27.68 63.31 1.65
#